data_AF-A0A817K4J9-F1
#
_entry.id   AF-A0A817K4J9-F1
#
_cell.length_a   1.000
_cell.length_b   1.000
_cell.length_c   1.000
_cell.angle_alpha   90.00
_cell.angle_beta   90.00
_cell.angle_gamma   90.00
#
_symmetry.space_group_name_H-M   'P 1'
#
loop_
_entity.id
_entity.type
_entity.pdbx_description
1 polymer ?
#
loop_
_entity_poly.entity_id
_entity_poly.type
_entity_poly.pdbx_seq_one_letter_code
_entity_poly.pdbx_strand_id
1 'polypeptide(L)'
;MYTNNDIDTFLKKIIDSQNQTSENANETETSIVQVRSEIDKNILKDLINQKLDYRHKVIRLLAEICKDVSSNLECEQLVSSHLLSEIGNQITESNIYDNRTVILPYLLEACEEDGVKEELCSSLFYYKLINLCEQYAGQDEEFLRETCYLLVVLITTDKSIDHLLTSNKYDLLEYGISWLEKSNLQLKMTGALIITNLTRNDQSAISILSDKRKPDIKLVEQLKYFSTQLENKFELMTDEQAKAVHGILGALRNLAVPTTNRLLLVDSDVLDNVIPYIFIKNFAGEIAYKATGVIRFLLRDAKETSKLAIIDDQILKQIVLNSNTIHAGLQFESRRVLFLLPIALKTVQAIEALARNDVFPLIT
;
A
#
# COMPACT_ATOMS: atom_id res chain seq x y z
N MET A 1 9.03 -32.72 24.01
CA MET A 1 7.64 -32.37 23.69
C MET A 1 7.12 -31.59 24.86
N TYR A 2 6.82 -30.32 24.63
CA TYR A 2 6.12 -29.51 25.61
C TYR A 2 4.63 -29.89 25.66
N THR A 3 4.05 -29.76 26.85
CA THR A 3 2.62 -29.99 27.10
C THR A 3 1.84 -28.69 26.96
N ASN A 4 0.50 -28.77 26.84
CA ASN A 4 -0.37 -27.60 26.85
C ASN A 4 -0.16 -26.71 28.10
N ASN A 5 0.17 -27.32 29.25
CA ASN A 5 0.44 -26.58 30.48
C ASN A 5 1.76 -25.82 30.42
N ASP A 6 2.76 -26.32 29.68
CA ASP A 6 4.03 -25.63 29.51
C ASP A 6 3.83 -24.35 28.70
N ILE A 7 3.05 -24.42 27.60
CA ILE A 7 2.70 -23.23 26.79
C ILE A 7 1.89 -22.23 27.59
N ASP A 8 0.86 -22.67 28.31
CA ASP A 8 0.04 -21.77 29.13
C ASP A 8 0.89 -21.09 30.22
N THR A 9 1.91 -21.79 30.74
CA THR A 9 2.88 -21.23 31.69
C THR A 9 3.81 -20.22 31.02
N PHE A 10 4.28 -20.48 29.80
CA PHE A 10 5.10 -19.53 29.03
C PHE A 10 4.31 -18.28 28.64
N LEU A 11 3.10 -18.44 28.10
CA LEU A 11 2.16 -17.35 27.80
C LEU A 11 1.92 -16.49 29.03
N LYS A 12 1.63 -17.12 30.16
CA LYS A 12 1.39 -16.41 31.41
C LYS A 12 2.63 -15.65 31.87
N LYS A 13 3.83 -16.23 31.78
CA LYS A 13 5.08 -15.53 32.11
C LYS A 13 5.31 -14.30 31.23
N ILE A 14 5.05 -14.40 29.92
CA ILE A 14 5.21 -13.28 28.98
C ILE A 14 4.19 -12.18 29.27
N ILE A 15 2.91 -12.54 29.47
CA ILE A 15 1.85 -11.58 29.77
C ILE A 15 2.05 -10.94 31.15
N ASP A 16 2.45 -11.72 32.16
CA ASP A 16 2.70 -11.21 33.51
C ASP A 16 3.92 -10.28 33.53
N SER A 17 4.95 -10.52 32.70
CA SER A 17 6.09 -9.60 32.56
C SER A 17 5.74 -8.31 31.81
N GLN A 18 4.83 -8.35 30.85
CA GLN A 18 4.33 -7.16 30.14
C GLN A 18 3.56 -6.20 31.06
N ASN A 19 2.99 -6.70 32.16
CA ASN A 19 2.22 -5.91 33.12
C ASN A 19 3.05 -5.36 34.30
N GLN A 20 4.35 -5.63 34.37
CA GLN A 20 5.22 -5.14 35.45
C GLN A 20 5.90 -3.81 35.07
N THR A 21 5.62 -2.75 35.84
CA THR A 21 6.27 -1.43 35.70
C THR A 21 7.68 -1.39 36.31
N SER A 22 8.66 -1.08 35.45
CA SER A 22 9.91 -0.30 35.63
C SER A 22 10.82 -0.40 36.87
N GLU A 23 10.63 -1.33 37.82
CA GLU A 23 11.57 -1.46 38.95
C GLU A 23 12.59 -2.61 38.83
N ASN A 24 12.39 -3.59 37.93
CA ASN A 24 13.32 -4.73 37.71
C ASN A 24 13.63 -5.02 36.21
N ALA A 25 13.60 -4.00 35.35
CA ALA A 25 13.63 -4.17 33.89
C ALA A 25 14.80 -5.06 33.38
N ASN A 26 16.04 -4.82 33.82
CA ASN A 26 17.23 -5.47 33.23
C ASN A 26 17.38 -6.98 33.53
N GLU A 27 17.00 -7.44 34.73
CA GLU A 27 17.02 -8.88 35.07
C GLU A 27 15.86 -9.62 34.40
N THR A 28 14.72 -8.94 34.24
CA THR A 28 13.53 -9.48 33.59
C THR A 28 13.76 -9.62 32.08
N GLU A 29 14.38 -8.62 31.45
CA GLU A 29 14.73 -8.59 30.02
C GLU A 29 15.70 -9.73 29.64
N THR A 30 16.73 -9.97 30.46
CA THR A 30 17.69 -11.08 30.24
C THR A 30 17.03 -12.46 30.38
N SER A 31 16.10 -12.61 31.33
CA SER A 31 15.36 -13.86 31.54
C SER A 31 14.32 -14.11 30.44
N ILE A 32 13.69 -13.04 29.92
CA ILE A 32 12.77 -13.09 28.78
C ILE A 32 13.51 -13.50 27.51
N VAL A 33 14.68 -12.91 27.22
CA VAL A 33 15.51 -13.27 26.06
C VAL A 33 15.91 -14.74 26.10
N GLN A 34 16.29 -15.28 27.27
CA GLN A 34 16.61 -16.70 27.43
C GLN A 34 15.38 -17.60 27.25
N VAL A 35 14.24 -17.21 27.81
CA VAL A 35 12.96 -17.95 27.67
C VAL A 35 12.49 -17.94 26.20
N ARG A 36 12.60 -16.81 25.49
CA ARG A 36 12.29 -16.66 24.06
C ARG A 36 13.22 -17.50 23.19
N SER A 37 14.53 -17.48 23.46
CA SER A 37 15.51 -18.32 22.76
C SER A 37 15.29 -19.83 22.94
N GLU A 38 14.84 -20.28 24.11
CA GLU A 38 14.53 -21.70 24.36
C GLU A 38 13.20 -22.14 23.73
N ILE A 39 12.24 -21.20 23.64
CA ILE A 39 10.97 -21.34 22.94
C ILE A 39 11.25 -21.55 21.44
N ASP A 40 12.04 -20.69 20.79
CA ASP A 40 12.25 -20.72 19.33
C ASP A 40 12.76 -22.07 18.81
N LYS A 41 13.74 -22.70 19.49
CA LYS A 41 14.34 -23.95 19.00
C LYS A 41 13.46 -25.19 19.16
N ASN A 42 12.60 -25.21 20.18
CA ASN A 42 11.84 -26.40 20.55
C ASN A 42 10.36 -26.31 20.14
N ILE A 43 9.77 -25.11 20.16
CA ILE A 43 8.41 -24.86 19.70
C ILE A 43 8.31 -24.97 18.18
N LEU A 44 9.32 -24.50 17.42
CA LEU A 44 9.37 -24.69 15.96
C LEU A 44 9.36 -26.18 15.58
N LYS A 45 10.08 -27.00 16.34
CA LYS A 45 10.14 -28.46 16.16
C LYS A 45 8.83 -29.16 16.53
N ASP A 46 8.08 -28.64 17.50
CA ASP A 46 6.79 -29.18 17.93
C ASP A 46 5.61 -28.66 17.07
N LEU A 47 5.70 -27.45 16.48
CA LEU A 47 4.76 -26.86 15.50
C LEU A 47 4.62 -27.72 14.25
N ILE A 48 5.76 -28.12 13.70
CA ILE A 48 5.84 -28.90 12.45
C ILE A 48 5.26 -30.32 12.64
N ASN A 49 5.21 -30.84 13.87
CA ASN A 49 5.03 -32.28 14.12
C ASN A 49 3.74 -32.70 14.88
N GLN A 50 2.83 -31.80 15.29
CA GLN A 50 1.70 -32.18 16.17
C GLN A 50 0.27 -31.67 15.78
N LYS A 51 -0.74 -32.23 16.47
CA LYS A 51 -2.21 -32.09 16.29
C LYS A 51 -2.74 -30.65 16.44
N LEU A 52 -3.87 -30.36 15.79
CA LEU A 52 -4.49 -29.03 15.64
C LEU A 52 -4.65 -28.19 16.93
N ASP A 53 -5.06 -28.77 18.06
CA ASP A 53 -5.29 -28.01 19.32
C ASP A 53 -4.02 -27.35 19.89
N TYR A 54 -2.84 -27.92 19.61
CA TYR A 54 -1.56 -27.39 20.07
C TYR A 54 -1.10 -26.21 19.20
N ARG A 55 -1.47 -26.21 17.91
CA ARG A 55 -1.06 -25.20 16.94
C ARG A 55 -1.63 -23.83 17.28
N HIS A 56 -2.90 -23.74 17.70
CA HIS A 56 -3.54 -22.44 17.97
C HIS A 56 -2.89 -21.72 19.17
N LYS A 57 -2.54 -22.48 20.22
CA LYS A 57 -1.88 -21.95 21.42
C LYS A 57 -0.45 -21.51 21.14
N VAL A 58 0.29 -22.30 20.37
CA VAL A 58 1.62 -21.91 19.93
C VAL A 58 1.54 -20.66 19.06
N ILE A 59 0.65 -20.62 18.07
CA ILE A 59 0.61 -19.48 17.18
C ILE A 59 0.20 -18.22 17.95
N ARG A 60 -0.74 -18.32 18.90
CA ARG A 60 -1.07 -17.21 19.82
C ARG A 60 0.14 -16.79 20.67
N LEU A 61 0.93 -17.72 21.19
CA LEU A 61 2.16 -17.42 21.92
C LEU A 61 3.18 -16.66 21.05
N LEU A 62 3.37 -17.09 19.81
CA LEU A 62 4.30 -16.46 18.86
C LEU A 62 3.84 -15.07 18.45
N ALA A 63 2.54 -14.95 18.22
CA ALA A 63 1.84 -13.70 18.04
C ALA A 63 2.07 -12.70 19.19
N GLU A 64 1.90 -13.14 20.44
CA GLU A 64 2.19 -12.31 21.62
C GLU A 64 3.69 -12.00 21.78
N ILE A 65 4.58 -12.89 21.34
CA ILE A 65 6.04 -12.62 21.29
C ILE A 65 6.33 -11.51 20.28
N CYS A 66 5.66 -11.49 19.13
CA CYS A 66 5.84 -10.45 18.12
C CYS A 66 5.35 -9.06 18.59
N LYS A 67 4.40 -8.98 19.53
CA LYS A 67 3.88 -7.70 20.06
C LYS A 67 4.88 -6.90 20.89
N ASP A 68 5.89 -7.56 21.45
CA ASP A 68 6.79 -6.98 22.46
C ASP A 68 8.20 -6.72 21.89
N VAL A 69 8.34 -6.79 20.56
CA VAL A 69 9.60 -6.52 19.84
C VAL A 69 9.82 -5.01 19.78
N SER A 70 10.03 -4.40 20.95
CA SER A 70 10.38 -2.98 21.09
C SER A 70 11.90 -2.76 21.04
N SER A 71 12.70 -3.84 20.95
CA SER A 71 14.16 -3.81 20.90
C SER A 71 14.70 -4.49 19.63
N ASN A 72 15.61 -3.81 18.92
CA ASN A 72 16.22 -4.27 17.65
C ASN A 72 16.85 -5.68 17.73
N LEU A 73 17.32 -6.12 18.90
CA LEU A 73 18.02 -7.40 19.06
C LEU A 73 17.07 -8.61 19.06
N GLU A 74 15.82 -8.43 19.51
CA GLU A 74 14.81 -9.48 19.57
C GLU A 74 14.14 -9.71 18.21
N CYS A 75 14.01 -8.64 17.41
CA CYS A 75 13.57 -8.71 16.04
C CYS A 75 14.54 -9.55 15.19
N GLU A 76 15.85 -9.34 15.35
CA GLU A 76 16.89 -10.10 14.65
C GLU A 76 16.87 -11.60 15.01
N GLN A 77 16.60 -11.95 16.27
CA GLN A 77 16.51 -13.35 16.71
C GLN A 77 15.26 -14.04 16.17
N LEU A 78 14.11 -13.36 16.20
CA LEU A 78 12.86 -13.89 15.67
C LEU A 78 12.91 -14.04 14.14
N VAL A 79 13.45 -13.05 13.44
CA VAL A 79 13.72 -13.10 11.99
C VAL A 79 14.66 -14.24 11.63
N SER A 80 15.74 -14.45 12.39
CA SER A 80 16.71 -15.52 12.13
C SER A 80 16.23 -16.94 12.49
N SER A 81 15.10 -17.08 13.19
CA SER A 81 14.60 -18.38 13.69
C SER A 81 13.75 -19.19 12.70
N HIS A 82 13.51 -18.68 11.47
CA HIS A 82 12.56 -19.24 10.48
C HIS A 82 11.09 -19.37 10.95
N LEU A 83 10.80 -18.89 12.16
CA LEU A 83 9.50 -18.99 12.82
C LEU A 83 8.40 -18.21 12.09
N LEU A 84 8.73 -17.00 11.64
CA LEU A 84 7.83 -16.15 10.84
C LEU A 84 7.39 -16.84 9.54
N SER A 85 8.33 -17.51 8.86
CA SER A 85 8.05 -18.30 7.66
C SER A 85 7.07 -19.45 7.98
N GLU A 86 7.27 -20.15 9.09
CA GLU A 86 6.39 -21.26 9.49
C GLU A 86 5.00 -20.79 9.93
N ILE A 87 4.88 -19.67 10.65
CA ILE A 87 3.58 -19.04 10.96
C ILE A 87 2.85 -18.70 9.66
N GLY A 88 3.57 -18.14 8.69
CA GLY A 88 3.04 -17.87 7.36
C GLY A 88 2.53 -19.13 6.65
N ASN A 89 3.23 -20.27 6.79
CA ASN A 89 2.78 -21.56 6.26
C ASN A 89 1.45 -22.01 6.91
N GLN A 90 1.32 -21.87 8.24
CA GLN A 90 0.15 -22.33 8.98
C GLN A 90 -1.14 -21.56 8.64
N ILE A 91 -1.05 -20.26 8.31
CA ILE A 91 -2.21 -19.49 7.82
C ILE A 91 -2.79 -20.14 6.55
N THR A 92 -1.93 -20.69 5.71
CA THR A 92 -2.32 -21.25 4.41
C THR A 92 -2.80 -22.69 4.47
N GLU A 93 -2.35 -23.46 5.46
CA GLU A 93 -2.70 -24.88 5.61
C GLU A 93 -3.94 -25.11 6.49
N SER A 94 -4.34 -24.13 7.31
CA SER A 94 -5.41 -24.34 8.30
C SER A 94 -6.81 -24.11 7.72
N ASN A 95 -7.57 -25.21 7.59
CA ASN A 95 -9.00 -25.21 7.26
C ASN A 95 -9.91 -24.64 8.38
N ILE A 96 -9.34 -24.11 9.47
CA ILE A 96 -10.10 -23.56 10.60
C ILE A 96 -10.11 -22.04 10.49
N TYR A 97 -11.30 -21.48 10.27
CA TYR A 97 -11.57 -20.05 10.24
C TYR A 97 -10.96 -19.29 11.43
N ASP A 98 -11.01 -19.91 12.62
CA ASP A 98 -10.54 -19.35 13.90
C ASP A 98 -9.02 -19.03 13.91
N ASN A 99 -8.20 -19.79 13.18
CA ASN A 99 -6.77 -19.47 13.09
C ASN A 99 -6.50 -18.26 12.23
N ARG A 100 -7.22 -18.16 11.12
CA ARG A 100 -7.00 -17.10 10.15
C ARG A 100 -7.30 -15.73 10.75
N THR A 101 -8.37 -15.63 11.52
CA THR A 101 -8.76 -14.43 12.27
C THR A 101 -7.85 -14.12 13.45
N VAL A 102 -7.24 -15.14 14.07
CA VAL A 102 -6.32 -14.93 15.19
C VAL A 102 -4.96 -14.47 14.68
N ILE A 103 -4.38 -15.14 13.66
CA ILE A 103 -2.97 -14.95 13.28
C ILE A 103 -2.73 -13.66 12.51
N LEU A 104 -3.65 -13.27 11.61
CA LEU A 104 -3.46 -12.10 10.75
C LEU A 104 -3.23 -10.80 11.54
N PRO A 105 -4.02 -10.46 12.57
CA PRO A 105 -3.77 -9.26 13.39
C PRO A 105 -2.36 -9.22 13.99
N TYR A 106 -1.85 -10.35 14.47
CA TYR A 106 -0.52 -10.41 15.06
C TYR A 106 0.60 -10.31 14.05
N LEU A 107 0.42 -10.89 12.86
CA LEU A 107 1.38 -10.68 11.78
C LEU A 107 1.38 -9.24 11.30
N LEU A 108 0.23 -8.58 11.27
CA LEU A 108 0.14 -7.16 10.93
C LEU A 108 0.92 -6.29 11.91
N GLU A 109 0.77 -6.55 13.21
CA GLU A 109 1.53 -5.87 14.28
C GLU A 109 3.03 -6.19 14.18
N ALA A 110 3.41 -7.45 13.97
CA ALA A 110 4.81 -7.83 13.74
C ALA A 110 5.42 -7.12 12.53
N CYS A 111 4.61 -6.89 11.49
CA CYS A 111 4.99 -6.12 10.31
C CYS A 111 5.01 -4.61 10.55
N GLU A 112 4.99 -4.10 11.79
CA GLU A 112 5.48 -2.75 12.05
C GLU A 112 7.01 -2.69 11.84
N GLU A 113 7.70 -3.78 12.19
CA GLU A 113 9.14 -3.93 12.08
C GLU A 113 9.60 -4.27 10.65
N ASP A 114 10.56 -3.52 10.12
CA ASP A 114 11.05 -3.68 8.74
C ASP A 114 11.76 -5.02 8.52
N GLY A 115 12.51 -5.51 9.53
CA GLY A 115 13.19 -6.82 9.46
C GLY A 115 12.22 -7.99 9.29
N VAL A 116 11.03 -7.91 9.91
CA VAL A 116 9.96 -8.92 9.76
C VAL A 116 9.43 -8.93 8.33
N LYS A 117 9.19 -7.76 7.74
CA LYS A 117 8.73 -7.65 6.33
C LYS A 117 9.75 -8.25 5.37
N GLU A 118 11.04 -7.96 5.59
CA GLU A 118 12.16 -8.47 4.78
C GLU A 118 12.23 -10.01 4.81
N GLU A 119 12.11 -10.63 5.98
CA GLU A 119 12.13 -12.09 6.15
C GLU A 119 10.90 -12.77 5.52
N LEU A 120 9.72 -12.20 5.75
CA LEU A 120 8.48 -12.71 5.15
C LEU A 120 8.51 -12.59 3.61
N CYS A 121 9.08 -11.52 3.05
CA CYS A 121 9.28 -11.41 1.62
C CYS A 121 10.30 -12.44 1.09
N SER A 122 11.42 -12.61 1.81
CA SER A 122 12.49 -13.56 1.46
C SER A 122 12.03 -15.02 1.48
N SER A 123 11.09 -15.36 2.36
CA SER A 123 10.46 -16.69 2.46
C SER A 123 9.34 -16.95 1.43
N LEU A 124 9.09 -16.01 0.52
CA LEU A 124 8.00 -16.06 -0.47
C LEU A 124 6.59 -16.07 0.15
N PHE A 125 6.43 -15.57 1.38
CA PHE A 125 5.14 -15.52 2.05
C PHE A 125 4.11 -14.67 1.28
N TYR A 126 4.56 -13.59 0.62
CA TYR A 126 3.71 -12.75 -0.22
C TYR A 126 2.95 -13.55 -1.29
N TYR A 127 3.58 -14.58 -1.89
CA TYR A 127 2.93 -15.41 -2.89
C TYR A 127 1.79 -16.24 -2.30
N LYS A 128 1.95 -16.66 -1.04
CA LYS A 128 0.89 -17.36 -0.31
C LYS A 128 -0.28 -16.44 0.00
N LEU A 129 -0.01 -15.19 0.40
CA LEU A 129 -1.05 -14.18 0.58
C LEU A 129 -1.80 -13.88 -0.71
N ILE A 130 -1.12 -13.84 -1.86
CA ILE A 130 -1.77 -13.69 -3.17
C ILE A 130 -2.77 -14.82 -3.41
N ASN A 131 -2.37 -16.08 -3.21
CA ASN A 131 -3.28 -17.22 -3.39
C ASN A 131 -4.49 -17.15 -2.46
N LEU A 132 -4.29 -16.71 -1.20
CA LEU A 132 -5.39 -16.49 -0.26
C LEU A 132 -6.33 -15.36 -0.74
N CYS A 133 -5.78 -14.24 -1.21
CA CYS A 133 -6.59 -13.15 -1.75
C CYS A 133 -7.46 -13.63 -2.92
N GLU A 134 -6.90 -14.41 -3.84
CA GLU A 134 -7.67 -14.92 -4.98
C GLU A 134 -8.69 -15.98 -4.58
N GLN A 135 -8.34 -16.86 -3.63
CA GLN A 135 -9.24 -17.89 -3.12
C GLN A 135 -10.47 -17.29 -2.42
N TYR A 136 -10.29 -16.25 -1.60
CA TYR A 136 -11.35 -15.71 -0.75
C TYR A 136 -12.12 -14.55 -1.36
N ALA A 137 -11.75 -14.10 -2.56
CA ALA A 137 -12.51 -13.10 -3.31
C ALA A 137 -13.95 -13.59 -3.57
N GLY A 138 -14.94 -12.86 -3.06
CA GLY A 138 -16.36 -13.22 -3.15
C GLY A 138 -16.82 -14.35 -2.22
N GLN A 139 -15.95 -14.85 -1.33
CA GLN A 139 -16.30 -15.84 -0.32
C GLN A 139 -16.31 -15.24 1.09
N ASP A 140 -15.27 -14.47 1.43
CA ASP A 140 -15.10 -13.85 2.74
C ASP A 140 -14.40 -12.49 2.57
N GLU A 141 -15.20 -11.44 2.48
CA GLU A 141 -14.71 -10.07 2.19
C GLU A 141 -13.97 -9.44 3.38
N GLU A 142 -14.21 -9.91 4.61
CA GLU A 142 -13.49 -9.43 5.80
C GLU A 142 -12.08 -10.02 5.81
N PHE A 143 -11.97 -11.35 5.68
CA PHE A 143 -10.68 -12.03 5.60
C PHE A 143 -9.86 -11.58 4.38
N LEU A 144 -10.52 -11.38 3.23
CA LEU A 144 -9.89 -10.83 2.03
C LEU A 144 -9.24 -9.47 2.30
N ARG A 145 -9.95 -8.59 3.01
CA ARG A 145 -9.48 -7.23 3.31
C ARG A 145 -8.25 -7.25 4.19
N GLU A 146 -8.26 -8.05 5.24
CA GLU A 146 -7.11 -8.20 6.15
C GLU A 146 -5.90 -8.82 5.44
N THR A 147 -6.13 -9.87 4.63
CA THR A 147 -5.07 -10.53 3.86
C THR A 147 -4.46 -9.59 2.83
N CYS A 148 -5.31 -8.84 2.10
CA CYS A 148 -4.87 -7.81 1.16
C CYS A 148 -4.08 -6.71 1.86
N TYR A 149 -4.53 -6.28 3.04
CA TYR A 149 -3.86 -5.26 3.82
C TYR A 149 -2.47 -5.73 4.26
N LEU A 150 -2.34 -6.95 4.77
CA LEU A 150 -1.05 -7.54 5.13
C LEU A 150 -0.11 -7.62 3.92
N LEU A 151 -0.62 -8.04 2.75
CA LEU A 151 0.18 -8.06 1.52
C LEU A 151 0.72 -6.67 1.16
N VAL A 152 -0.10 -5.62 1.29
CA VAL A 152 0.33 -4.24 1.03
C VAL A 152 1.35 -3.76 2.07
N VAL A 153 1.15 -4.09 3.36
CA VAL A 153 2.07 -3.72 4.45
C VAL A 153 3.46 -4.34 4.24
N LEU A 154 3.53 -5.61 3.83
CA LEU A 154 4.80 -6.30 3.56
C LEU A 154 5.65 -5.58 2.50
N ILE A 155 5.01 -4.97 1.51
CA ILE A 155 5.69 -4.31 0.39
C ILE A 155 5.89 -2.79 0.60
N THR A 156 5.93 -2.35 1.85
CA THR A 156 6.14 -0.93 2.19
C THR A 156 7.60 -0.54 2.40
N THR A 157 8.55 -1.48 2.40
CA THR A 157 9.98 -1.16 2.56
C THR A 157 10.74 -1.36 1.26
N ASP A 158 11.75 -0.51 1.04
CA ASP A 158 12.55 -0.55 -0.20
C ASP A 158 13.27 -1.90 -0.36
N LYS A 159 13.84 -2.45 0.73
CA LYS A 159 14.49 -3.76 0.70
C LYS A 159 13.53 -4.89 0.36
N SER A 160 12.30 -4.89 0.90
CA SER A 160 11.29 -5.89 0.55
C SER A 160 10.96 -5.81 -0.94
N ILE A 161 10.81 -4.60 -1.48
CA ILE A 161 10.58 -4.38 -2.92
C ILE A 161 11.77 -4.86 -3.75
N ASP A 162 13.01 -4.56 -3.35
CA ASP A 162 14.22 -4.99 -4.05
C ASP A 162 14.33 -6.52 -4.10
N HIS A 163 14.01 -7.21 -3.01
CA HIS A 163 13.91 -8.67 -2.99
C HIS A 163 12.87 -9.19 -3.98
N LEU A 164 11.69 -8.56 -4.03
CA LEU A 164 10.62 -8.96 -4.93
C LEU A 164 11.01 -8.79 -6.40
N LEU A 165 11.64 -7.66 -6.73
CA LEU A 165 12.09 -7.36 -8.09
C LEU A 165 13.25 -8.24 -8.56
N THR A 166 14.06 -8.77 -7.64
CA THR A 166 15.21 -9.65 -7.96
C THR A 166 14.86 -11.14 -7.95
N SER A 167 13.81 -11.54 -7.21
CA SER A 167 13.55 -12.95 -6.92
C SER A 167 13.16 -13.83 -8.14
N ASN A 168 12.81 -13.25 -9.30
CA ASN A 168 12.45 -13.91 -10.58
C ASN A 168 11.45 -15.09 -10.54
N LYS A 169 10.95 -15.49 -9.36
CA LYS A 169 10.18 -16.71 -9.15
C LYS A 169 8.69 -16.48 -9.33
N TYR A 170 8.20 -15.32 -8.87
CA TYR A 170 6.82 -14.89 -9.02
C TYR A 170 6.77 -13.38 -9.23
N ASP A 171 6.14 -12.96 -10.32
CA ASP A 171 6.09 -11.56 -10.71
C ASP A 171 4.90 -10.86 -10.04
N LEU A 172 5.17 -10.17 -8.94
CA LEU A 172 4.15 -9.41 -8.19
C LEU A 172 3.46 -8.34 -9.06
N LEU A 173 4.15 -7.79 -10.06
CA LEU A 173 3.56 -6.82 -10.98
C LEU A 173 2.46 -7.47 -11.84
N GLU A 174 2.59 -8.75 -12.19
CA GLU A 174 1.57 -9.49 -12.93
C GLU A 174 0.26 -9.53 -12.16
N TYR A 175 0.33 -9.87 -10.87
CA TYR A 175 -0.83 -9.89 -9.98
C TYR A 175 -1.40 -8.50 -9.80
N GLY A 176 -0.55 -7.49 -9.58
CA GLY A 176 -0.97 -6.10 -9.49
C GLY A 176 -1.79 -5.64 -10.70
N ILE A 177 -1.33 -5.95 -11.91
CA ILE A 177 -2.02 -5.63 -13.16
C ILE A 177 -3.30 -6.46 -13.33
N SER A 178 -3.25 -7.78 -13.12
CA SER A 178 -4.41 -8.65 -13.32
C SER A 178 -5.56 -8.33 -12.34
N TRP A 179 -5.22 -7.88 -11.12
CA TRP A 179 -6.20 -7.51 -10.11
C TRP A 179 -6.92 -6.21 -10.42
N LEU A 180 -6.32 -5.29 -11.20
CA LEU A 180 -7.00 -4.10 -11.69
C LEU A 180 -8.25 -4.45 -12.52
N GLU A 181 -8.23 -5.59 -13.20
CA GLU A 181 -9.31 -6.04 -14.10
C GLU A 181 -10.38 -6.88 -13.38
N LYS A 182 -10.18 -7.23 -12.10
CA LYS A 182 -11.16 -7.99 -11.32
C LYS A 182 -12.38 -7.13 -10.98
N SER A 183 -13.53 -7.78 -10.83
CA SER A 183 -14.77 -7.14 -10.39
C SER A 183 -14.77 -6.79 -8.90
N ASN A 184 -14.06 -7.57 -8.07
CA ASN A 184 -13.93 -7.31 -6.65
C ASN A 184 -13.10 -6.05 -6.40
N LEU A 185 -13.70 -5.05 -5.72
CA LEU A 185 -13.07 -3.75 -5.47
C LEU A 185 -11.87 -3.84 -4.52
N GLN A 186 -11.89 -4.75 -3.55
CA GLN A 186 -10.78 -4.97 -2.64
C GLN A 186 -9.54 -5.46 -3.40
N LEU A 187 -9.67 -6.45 -4.28
CA LEU A 187 -8.57 -6.89 -5.15
C LEU A 187 -8.09 -5.75 -6.07
N LYS A 188 -9.01 -4.99 -6.68
CA LYS A 188 -8.67 -3.87 -7.56
C LYS A 188 -7.86 -2.79 -6.83
N MET A 189 -8.29 -2.44 -5.61
CA MET A 189 -7.56 -1.52 -4.73
C MET A 189 -6.18 -2.07 -4.39
N THR A 190 -6.08 -3.33 -3.97
CA THR A 190 -4.81 -3.97 -3.62
C THR A 190 -3.85 -4.01 -4.83
N GLY A 191 -4.35 -4.33 -6.02
CA GLY A 191 -3.56 -4.33 -7.25
C GLY A 191 -2.98 -2.94 -7.57
N ALA A 192 -3.77 -1.89 -7.40
CA ALA A 192 -3.31 -0.52 -7.56
C ALA A 192 -2.25 -0.13 -6.50
N LEU A 193 -2.42 -0.57 -5.25
CA LEU A 193 -1.45 -0.34 -4.17
C LEU A 193 -0.15 -1.10 -4.38
N ILE A 194 -0.21 -2.33 -4.91
CA ILE A 194 0.98 -3.09 -5.34
C ILE A 194 1.78 -2.27 -6.36
N ILE A 195 1.15 -1.81 -7.43
CA ILE A 195 1.83 -1.01 -8.46
C ILE A 195 2.36 0.30 -7.84
N THR A 196 1.61 0.95 -6.95
CA THR A 196 2.04 2.16 -6.25
C THR A 196 3.32 1.92 -5.45
N ASN A 197 3.41 0.80 -4.73
CA ASN A 197 4.58 0.46 -3.92
C ASN A 197 5.78 0.09 -4.80
N LEU A 198 5.57 -0.70 -5.85
CA LEU A 198 6.64 -1.08 -6.78
C LEU A 198 7.24 0.13 -7.55
N THR A 199 6.51 1.24 -7.65
CA THR A 199 6.92 2.45 -8.39
C THR A 199 7.49 3.56 -7.50
N ARG A 200 7.84 3.28 -6.24
CA ARG A 200 8.29 4.31 -5.27
C ARG A 200 9.60 5.01 -5.61
N ASN A 201 10.49 4.37 -6.36
CA ASN A 201 11.75 4.95 -6.80
C ASN A 201 11.78 5.13 -8.32
N ASP A 202 12.62 6.05 -8.80
CA ASP A 202 12.68 6.43 -10.20
C ASP A 202 13.03 5.26 -11.13
N GLN A 203 13.98 4.42 -10.74
CA GLN A 203 14.44 3.30 -11.57
C GLN A 203 13.34 2.27 -11.77
N SER A 204 12.64 1.88 -10.70
CA SER A 204 11.51 0.96 -10.78
C SER A 204 10.34 1.57 -11.54
N ALA A 205 10.03 2.85 -11.32
CA ALA A 205 8.97 3.54 -12.07
C ALA A 205 9.25 3.58 -13.59
N ILE A 206 10.49 3.82 -14.00
CA ILE A 206 10.90 3.79 -15.41
C ILE A 206 10.77 2.37 -15.99
N SER A 207 11.24 1.36 -15.24
CA SER A 207 11.18 -0.04 -15.66
C SER A 207 9.73 -0.52 -15.82
N ILE A 208 8.88 -0.22 -14.85
CA ILE A 208 7.47 -0.63 -14.83
C ILE A 208 6.67 0.05 -15.94
N LEU A 209 6.90 1.35 -16.20
CA LEU A 209 6.24 2.03 -17.33
C LEU A 209 6.63 1.41 -18.68
N SER A 210 7.86 0.92 -18.79
CA SER A 210 8.38 0.26 -20.00
C SER A 210 7.93 -1.20 -20.14
N ASP A 211 7.23 -1.75 -19.15
CA ASP A 211 6.78 -3.13 -19.16
C ASP A 211 5.79 -3.39 -20.32
N LYS A 212 5.95 -4.53 -20.98
CA LYS A 212 5.12 -4.97 -22.11
C LYS A 212 3.63 -5.09 -21.78
N ARG A 213 3.27 -5.25 -20.50
CA ARG A 213 1.89 -5.36 -20.02
C ARG A 213 1.18 -4.00 -19.89
N LYS A 214 1.90 -2.89 -20.10
CA LYS A 214 1.34 -1.52 -20.14
C LYS A 214 0.51 -1.16 -18.90
N PRO A 215 1.10 -1.18 -17.70
CA PRO A 215 0.39 -0.89 -16.46
C PRO A 215 -0.25 0.50 -16.45
N ASP A 216 0.36 1.50 -17.09
CA ASP A 216 -0.19 2.85 -17.25
C ASP A 216 -1.53 2.86 -17.98
N ILE A 217 -1.62 2.13 -19.10
CA ILE A 217 -2.86 1.99 -19.87
C ILE A 217 -3.94 1.31 -19.01
N LYS A 218 -3.58 0.27 -18.26
CA LYS A 218 -4.50 -0.44 -17.36
C LYS A 218 -5.02 0.44 -16.23
N LEU A 219 -4.16 1.27 -15.64
CA LEU A 219 -4.56 2.26 -14.64
C LEU A 219 -5.53 3.30 -15.23
N VAL A 220 -5.26 3.78 -16.45
CA VAL A 220 -6.15 4.72 -17.17
C VAL A 220 -7.50 4.08 -17.51
N GLU A 221 -7.53 2.82 -17.96
CA GLU A 221 -8.76 2.07 -18.21
C GLU A 221 -9.64 1.98 -16.94
N GLN A 222 -9.02 1.78 -15.77
CA GLN A 222 -9.76 1.77 -14.51
C GLN A 222 -10.30 3.16 -14.12
N LEU A 223 -9.55 4.23 -14.36
CA LEU A 223 -10.07 5.59 -14.17
C LEU A 223 -11.27 5.88 -15.09
N LYS A 224 -11.23 5.42 -16.35
CA LYS A 224 -12.38 5.53 -17.28
C LYS A 224 -13.59 4.75 -16.77
N TYR A 225 -13.36 3.54 -16.26
CA TYR A 225 -14.41 2.70 -15.67
C TYR A 225 -15.11 3.43 -14.52
N PHE A 226 -14.35 3.91 -13.51
CA PHE A 226 -14.94 4.62 -12.37
C PHE A 226 -15.62 5.95 -12.77
N SER A 227 -15.04 6.70 -13.73
CA SER A 227 -15.66 7.90 -14.28
C SER A 227 -17.05 7.61 -14.88
N THR A 228 -17.16 6.50 -15.62
CA THR A 228 -18.42 6.07 -16.23
C THR A 228 -19.46 5.67 -15.17
N GLN A 229 -19.04 4.98 -14.11
CA GLN A 229 -19.91 4.61 -13.00
C GLN A 229 -20.47 5.83 -12.25
N LEU A 230 -19.71 6.92 -12.20
CA LEU A 230 -20.14 8.19 -11.62
C LEU A 230 -21.01 9.01 -12.58
N GLU A 231 -21.34 8.50 -13.78
CA GLU A 231 -22.00 9.24 -14.86
C GLU A 231 -21.28 10.56 -15.23
N ASN A 232 -19.97 10.63 -14.99
CA ASN A 232 -19.18 11.87 -15.03
C ASN A 232 -19.69 13.00 -14.10
N LYS A 233 -20.55 12.65 -13.15
CA LYS A 233 -21.03 13.50 -12.06
C LYS A 233 -20.25 13.11 -10.81
N PHE A 234 -19.06 13.70 -10.66
CA PHE A 234 -18.10 13.47 -9.56
C PHE A 234 -18.61 13.99 -8.20
N GLU A 235 -19.88 13.77 -7.89
CA GLU A 235 -20.55 14.30 -6.71
C GLU A 235 -20.35 13.39 -5.50
N LEU A 236 -20.61 12.08 -5.65
CA LEU A 236 -20.55 11.11 -4.58
C LEU A 236 -19.91 9.81 -5.06
N MET A 237 -18.75 9.51 -4.50
CA MET A 237 -18.08 8.22 -4.61
C MET A 237 -18.34 7.41 -3.33
N THR A 238 -18.36 6.08 -3.40
CA THR A 238 -18.35 5.23 -2.18
C THR A 238 -16.93 5.13 -1.59
N ASP A 239 -16.81 4.78 -0.31
CA ASP A 239 -15.50 4.58 0.35
C ASP A 239 -14.61 3.58 -0.41
N GLU A 240 -15.18 2.47 -0.87
CA GLU A 240 -14.42 1.42 -1.58
C GLU A 240 -13.92 1.91 -2.96
N GLN A 241 -14.79 2.60 -3.70
CA GLN A 241 -14.39 3.26 -4.95
C GLN A 241 -13.30 4.31 -4.70
N ALA A 242 -13.42 5.10 -3.63
CA ALA A 242 -12.44 6.10 -3.26
C ALA A 242 -11.09 5.48 -2.94
N LYS A 243 -11.04 4.40 -2.16
CA LYS A 243 -9.77 3.73 -1.87
C LYS A 243 -9.13 3.13 -3.14
N ALA A 244 -9.93 2.54 -4.03
CA ALA A 244 -9.42 2.03 -5.31
C ALA A 244 -8.85 3.14 -6.21
N VAL A 245 -9.61 4.23 -6.40
CA VAL A 245 -9.17 5.40 -7.18
C VAL A 245 -7.93 6.06 -6.54
N HIS A 246 -7.89 6.17 -5.22
CA HIS A 246 -6.73 6.69 -4.50
C HIS A 246 -5.46 5.88 -4.80
N GLY A 247 -5.56 4.55 -4.80
CA GLY A 247 -4.46 3.66 -5.20
C GLY A 247 -4.04 3.87 -6.65
N ILE A 248 -5.00 3.96 -7.58
CA ILE A 248 -4.71 4.16 -9.01
C ILE A 248 -4.00 5.49 -9.26
N LEU A 249 -4.49 6.58 -8.67
CA LEU A 249 -3.87 7.90 -8.76
C LEU A 249 -2.50 7.92 -8.05
N GLY A 250 -2.33 7.16 -6.97
CA GLY A 250 -1.05 6.94 -6.31
C GLY A 250 0.00 6.35 -7.24
N ALA A 251 -0.34 5.27 -7.95
CA ALA A 251 0.53 4.63 -8.92
C ALA A 251 0.88 5.58 -10.07
N LEU A 252 -0.11 6.25 -10.67
CA LEU A 252 0.11 7.22 -11.74
C LEU A 252 0.98 8.40 -11.30
N ARG A 253 0.81 8.87 -10.06
CA ARG A 253 1.63 9.94 -9.49
C ARG A 253 3.09 9.51 -9.38
N ASN A 254 3.34 8.30 -8.89
CA ASN A 254 4.69 7.75 -8.74
C ASN A 254 5.35 7.53 -10.11
N LEU A 255 4.60 6.97 -11.07
CA LEU A 255 5.05 6.83 -12.46
C LEU A 255 5.39 8.17 -13.12
N ALA A 256 4.74 9.27 -12.73
CA ALA A 256 4.99 10.62 -13.26
C ALA A 256 6.17 11.35 -12.59
N VAL A 257 6.76 10.82 -11.52
CA VAL A 257 7.91 11.46 -10.86
C VAL A 257 9.12 11.54 -11.78
N PRO A 258 9.59 10.45 -12.44
CA PRO A 258 10.72 10.51 -13.34
C PRO A 258 10.45 11.38 -14.56
N THR A 259 11.37 12.29 -14.90
CA THR A 259 11.21 13.19 -16.04
C THR A 259 11.03 12.43 -17.36
N THR A 260 11.71 11.29 -17.54
CA THR A 260 11.63 10.44 -18.73
C THR A 260 10.25 9.83 -18.96
N ASN A 261 9.45 9.66 -17.90
CA ASN A 261 8.13 9.03 -17.97
C ASN A 261 7.02 10.01 -18.36
N ARG A 262 7.17 11.30 -18.05
CA ARG A 262 6.07 12.28 -18.11
C ARG A 262 5.48 12.43 -19.51
N LEU A 263 6.33 12.52 -20.54
CA LEU A 263 5.86 12.63 -21.93
C LEU A 263 5.11 11.36 -22.35
N LEU A 264 5.63 10.18 -22.00
CA LEU A 264 4.96 8.90 -22.29
C LEU A 264 3.58 8.81 -21.63
N LEU A 265 3.45 9.27 -20.38
CA LEU A 265 2.18 9.29 -19.67
C LEU A 265 1.19 10.30 -20.28
N VAL A 266 1.68 11.45 -20.75
CA VAL A 266 0.85 12.41 -21.51
C VAL A 266 0.38 11.78 -22.82
N ASP A 267 1.24 11.02 -23.49
CA ASP A 267 0.89 10.31 -24.72
C ASP A 267 -0.12 9.18 -24.49
N SER A 268 -0.08 8.53 -23.32
CA SER A 268 -1.07 7.53 -22.85
C SER A 268 -2.38 8.12 -22.28
N ASP A 269 -2.68 9.39 -22.57
CA ASP A 269 -3.90 10.10 -22.15
C ASP A 269 -4.12 10.14 -20.62
N VAL A 270 -3.06 10.02 -19.82
CA VAL A 270 -3.18 10.04 -18.34
C VAL A 270 -3.79 11.36 -17.88
N LEU A 271 -3.39 12.48 -18.48
CA LEU A 271 -3.88 13.80 -18.11
C LEU A 271 -5.41 13.90 -18.27
N ASP A 272 -5.94 13.47 -19.42
CA ASP A 272 -7.37 13.57 -19.74
C ASP A 272 -8.23 12.74 -18.78
N ASN A 273 -7.70 11.62 -18.30
CA ASN A 273 -8.43 10.69 -17.45
C ASN A 273 -8.26 10.96 -15.95
N VAL A 274 -7.29 11.80 -15.56
CA VAL A 274 -7.08 12.23 -14.18
C VAL A 274 -7.83 13.53 -13.87
N ILE A 275 -7.93 14.46 -14.83
CA ILE A 275 -8.61 15.75 -14.64
C ILE A 275 -9.99 15.62 -14.00
N PRO A 276 -10.88 14.70 -14.43
CA PRO A 276 -12.23 14.64 -13.86
C PRO A 276 -12.27 14.40 -12.34
N TYR A 277 -11.23 13.77 -11.79
CA TYR A 277 -11.13 13.47 -10.36
C TYR A 277 -10.81 14.67 -9.47
N ILE A 278 -10.43 15.83 -10.03
CA ILE A 278 -10.27 17.07 -9.24
C ILE A 278 -11.61 17.67 -8.80
N PHE A 279 -12.73 17.20 -9.40
CA PHE A 279 -14.09 17.65 -9.13
C PHE A 279 -14.79 16.83 -8.03
N ILE A 280 -14.16 15.77 -7.50
CA ILE A 280 -14.71 14.94 -6.42
C ILE A 280 -14.97 15.78 -5.17
N LYS A 281 -16.21 15.76 -4.67
CA LYS A 281 -16.64 16.56 -3.51
C LYS A 281 -16.42 15.85 -2.17
N ASN A 282 -16.87 14.60 -2.04
CA ASN A 282 -16.91 13.90 -0.75
C ASN A 282 -15.58 13.27 -0.30
N PHE A 283 -14.58 13.19 -1.18
CA PHE A 283 -13.20 12.76 -0.89
C PHE A 283 -12.17 13.72 -1.51
N ALA A 284 -12.46 15.02 -1.46
CA ALA A 284 -11.60 16.02 -2.07
C ALA A 284 -10.16 15.98 -1.47
N GLY A 285 -10.04 15.78 -0.15
CA GLY A 285 -8.75 15.75 0.53
C GLY A 285 -7.82 14.63 0.06
N GLU A 286 -8.38 13.49 -0.33
CA GLU A 286 -7.66 12.28 -0.69
C GLU A 286 -7.52 12.14 -2.21
N ILE A 287 -8.64 12.24 -2.93
CA ILE A 287 -8.72 11.98 -4.38
C ILE A 287 -8.27 13.19 -5.18
N ALA A 288 -8.90 14.35 -4.95
CA ALA A 288 -8.55 15.55 -5.70
C ALA A 288 -7.10 15.97 -5.42
N TYR A 289 -6.59 15.74 -4.20
CA TYR A 289 -5.17 15.93 -3.88
C TYR A 289 -4.26 15.05 -4.74
N LYS A 290 -4.51 13.74 -4.81
CA LYS A 290 -3.70 12.83 -5.64
C LYS A 290 -3.79 13.18 -7.12
N ALA A 291 -4.99 13.43 -7.64
CA ALA A 291 -5.21 13.83 -9.03
C ALA A 291 -4.44 15.11 -9.38
N THR A 292 -4.55 16.14 -8.53
CA THR A 292 -3.80 17.40 -8.68
C THR A 292 -2.29 17.16 -8.65
N GLY A 293 -1.82 16.22 -7.83
CA GLY A 293 -0.41 15.83 -7.79
C GLY A 293 0.10 15.20 -9.08
N VAL A 294 -0.69 14.32 -9.72
CA VAL A 294 -0.36 13.77 -11.05
C VAL A 294 -0.29 14.91 -12.08
N ILE A 295 -1.31 15.78 -12.12
CA ILE A 295 -1.35 16.94 -13.03
C ILE A 295 -0.10 17.80 -12.86
N ARG A 296 0.29 18.11 -11.61
CA ARG A 296 1.49 18.90 -11.31
C ARG A 296 2.75 18.28 -11.91
N PHE A 297 2.93 16.97 -11.77
CA PHE A 297 4.10 16.29 -12.33
C PHE A 297 4.07 16.32 -13.85
N LEU A 298 2.93 16.04 -14.47
CA LEU A 298 2.81 16.07 -15.93
C LEU A 298 3.02 17.48 -16.51
N LEU A 299 2.67 18.54 -15.79
CA LEU A 299 2.96 19.92 -16.20
C LEU A 299 4.45 20.29 -16.07
N ARG A 300 5.16 19.67 -15.13
CA ARG A 300 6.59 19.92 -14.90
C ARG A 300 7.37 19.35 -16.09
N ASP A 301 7.88 20.23 -16.93
CA ASP A 301 8.63 19.94 -18.17
C ASP A 301 7.79 19.71 -19.43
N ALA A 302 6.47 19.95 -19.39
CA ALA A 302 5.58 19.86 -20.55
C ALA A 302 5.72 21.04 -21.54
N LYS A 303 6.96 21.48 -21.82
CA LYS A 303 7.25 22.66 -22.64
C LYS A 303 6.67 22.61 -24.06
N GLU A 304 6.08 21.50 -24.51
CA GLU A 304 5.72 21.24 -25.91
C GLU A 304 4.46 20.39 -26.12
N THR A 305 3.68 20.06 -25.07
CA THR A 305 2.53 19.16 -25.27
C THR A 305 1.26 19.95 -25.60
N SER A 306 0.83 19.90 -26.87
CA SER A 306 -0.47 20.42 -27.33
C SER A 306 -1.66 19.86 -26.55
N LYS A 307 -1.48 18.70 -25.90
CA LYS A 307 -2.46 18.06 -25.01
C LYS A 307 -2.76 18.86 -23.73
N LEU A 308 -1.93 19.83 -23.32
CA LEU A 308 -2.27 20.70 -22.18
C LEU A 308 -3.43 21.65 -22.47
N ALA A 309 -3.83 21.81 -23.73
CA ALA A 309 -4.98 22.62 -24.12
C ALA A 309 -6.31 22.10 -23.54
N ILE A 310 -6.34 20.91 -22.93
CA ILE A 310 -7.50 20.41 -22.21
C ILE A 310 -7.85 21.24 -20.96
N ILE A 311 -6.90 21.99 -20.39
CA ILE A 311 -7.14 22.80 -19.19
C ILE A 311 -7.93 24.06 -19.57
N ASP A 312 -9.24 23.95 -19.48
CA ASP A 312 -10.19 25.02 -19.78
C ASP A 312 -10.56 25.88 -18.56
N ASP A 313 -11.41 26.89 -18.77
CA ASP A 313 -11.88 27.79 -17.71
C ASP A 313 -12.60 27.03 -16.57
N GLN A 314 -13.27 25.90 -16.83
CA GLN A 314 -13.95 25.13 -15.80
C GLN A 314 -12.94 24.40 -14.90
N ILE A 315 -11.93 23.78 -15.50
CA ILE A 315 -10.84 23.10 -14.79
C ILE A 315 -10.04 24.13 -13.98
N LEU A 316 -9.72 25.29 -14.56
CA LEU A 316 -9.04 26.38 -13.86
C LEU A 316 -9.82 26.83 -12.62
N LYS A 317 -11.13 27.08 -12.76
CA LYS A 317 -11.99 27.43 -11.61
C LYS A 317 -11.93 26.39 -10.52
N GLN A 318 -11.98 25.10 -10.88
CA GLN A 318 -11.91 24.04 -9.88
C GLN A 318 -10.56 23.99 -9.17
N ILE A 319 -9.44 24.20 -9.87
CA ILE A 319 -8.11 24.26 -9.25
C ILE A 319 -8.02 25.49 -8.33
N VAL A 320 -8.56 26.63 -8.72
CA VAL A 320 -8.64 27.84 -7.88
C VAL A 320 -9.49 27.60 -6.63
N LEU A 321 -10.65 26.95 -6.75
CA LEU A 321 -11.47 26.54 -5.60
C LEU A 321 -10.68 25.62 -4.67
N ASN A 322 -10.03 24.59 -5.23
CA ASN A 322 -9.20 23.66 -4.47
C ASN A 322 -8.00 24.36 -3.79
N SER A 323 -7.45 25.43 -4.39
CA SER A 323 -6.37 26.25 -3.79
C SER A 323 -6.77 27.07 -2.56
N ASN A 324 -8.08 27.12 -2.27
CA ASN A 324 -8.68 27.83 -1.14
C ASN A 324 -9.41 26.88 -0.16
N THR A 325 -9.25 25.57 -0.33
CA THR A 325 -9.77 24.56 0.60
C THR A 325 -9.07 24.61 1.96
N ILE A 326 -9.73 24.07 2.99
CA ILE A 326 -9.15 23.88 4.34
C ILE A 326 -8.15 22.72 4.40
N HIS A 327 -8.24 21.78 3.45
CA HIS A 327 -7.33 20.63 3.40
C HIS A 327 -5.97 21.06 2.84
N ALA A 328 -4.99 21.27 3.73
CA ALA A 328 -3.68 21.84 3.42
C ALA A 328 -2.95 21.15 2.25
N GLY A 329 -3.00 19.82 2.16
CA GLY A 329 -2.33 19.06 1.09
C GLY A 329 -2.83 19.47 -0.30
N LEU A 330 -4.14 19.37 -0.51
CA LEU A 330 -4.85 19.83 -1.72
C LEU A 330 -4.61 21.33 -1.96
N GLN A 331 -4.72 22.17 -0.94
CA GLN A 331 -4.50 23.62 -1.05
C GLN A 331 -3.13 23.93 -1.69
N PHE A 332 -2.05 23.38 -1.13
CA PHE A 332 -0.70 23.62 -1.61
C PHE A 332 -0.45 22.98 -2.97
N GLU A 333 -0.97 21.78 -3.22
CA GLU A 333 -0.78 21.12 -4.50
C GLU A 333 -1.49 21.86 -5.64
N SER A 334 -2.70 22.38 -5.40
CA SER A 334 -3.42 23.22 -6.36
C SER A 334 -2.69 24.52 -6.65
N ARG A 335 -2.15 25.22 -5.62
CA ARG A 335 -1.33 26.43 -5.84
C ARG A 335 -0.08 26.15 -6.67
N ARG A 336 0.58 25.01 -6.46
CA ARG A 336 1.73 24.60 -7.28
C ARG A 336 1.34 24.33 -8.73
N VAL A 337 0.17 23.74 -8.98
CA VAL A 337 -0.36 23.60 -10.34
C VAL A 337 -0.59 24.98 -10.96
N LEU A 338 -1.29 25.88 -10.27
CA LEU A 338 -1.53 27.25 -10.75
C LEU A 338 -0.24 28.00 -11.10
N PHE A 339 0.81 27.82 -10.29
CA PHE A 339 2.13 28.40 -10.55
C PHE A 339 2.80 27.83 -11.82
N LEU A 340 2.61 26.55 -12.12
CA LEU A 340 3.22 25.89 -13.28
C LEU A 340 2.48 26.16 -14.60
N LEU A 341 1.17 26.44 -14.55
CA LEU A 341 0.34 26.61 -15.75
C LEU A 341 0.84 27.69 -16.72
N PRO A 342 1.22 28.91 -16.29
CA PRO A 342 1.78 29.92 -17.18
C PRO A 342 3.05 29.45 -17.90
N ILE A 343 3.89 28.67 -17.19
CA ILE A 343 5.17 28.14 -17.70
C ILE A 343 4.94 27.01 -18.70
N ALA A 344 3.92 26.19 -18.47
CA ALA A 344 3.61 25.02 -19.28
C ALA A 344 2.83 25.39 -20.56
N LEU A 345 1.82 26.25 -20.46
CA LEU A 345 0.91 26.54 -21.57
C LEU A 345 1.50 27.52 -22.61
N LYS A 346 2.26 28.54 -22.18
CA LYS A 346 2.95 29.53 -23.03
C LYS A 346 2.13 30.14 -24.19
N THR A 347 0.80 30.13 -24.12
CA THR A 347 -0.07 30.78 -25.12
C THR A 347 -0.75 32.01 -24.53
N VAL A 348 -1.04 33.00 -25.37
CA VAL A 348 -1.79 34.21 -24.97
C VAL A 348 -3.16 33.84 -24.44
N GLN A 349 -3.85 32.90 -25.11
CA GLN A 349 -5.18 32.41 -24.71
C GLN A 349 -5.15 31.79 -23.30
N ALA A 350 -4.09 31.03 -22.98
CA ALA A 350 -3.92 30.47 -21.65
C ALA A 350 -3.66 31.55 -20.60
N ILE A 351 -2.82 32.55 -20.88
CA ILE A 351 -2.58 33.65 -19.96
C ILE A 351 -3.85 34.47 -19.70
N GLU A 352 -4.65 34.73 -20.74
CA GLU A 352 -5.95 35.38 -20.59
C GLU A 352 -6.93 34.54 -19.77
N ALA A 353 -6.95 33.22 -19.97
CA ALA A 353 -7.76 32.31 -19.15
C ALA A 353 -7.34 32.35 -17.67
N LEU A 354 -6.04 32.36 -17.39
CA LEU A 354 -5.51 32.51 -16.03
C LEU A 354 -5.90 33.87 -15.41
N ALA A 355 -5.89 34.96 -16.21
CA ALA A 355 -6.35 36.27 -15.77
C ALA A 355 -7.85 36.28 -15.41
N ARG A 356 -8.69 35.72 -16.29
CA ARG A 356 -10.15 35.65 -16.08
C ARG A 356 -10.56 34.84 -14.85
N ASN A 357 -9.71 33.92 -14.41
CA ASN A 357 -9.97 33.04 -13.28
C ASN A 357 -9.21 33.46 -12.01
N ASP A 358 -8.77 34.73 -11.93
CA ASP A 358 -8.13 35.30 -10.74
C ASP A 358 -6.94 34.48 -10.22
N VAL A 359 -6.15 33.89 -11.13
CA VAL A 359 -5.02 33.04 -10.75
C VAL A 359 -3.83 33.86 -10.27
N PHE A 360 -3.58 35.05 -10.85
CA PHE A 360 -2.38 35.84 -10.56
C PHE A 360 -2.20 36.22 -9.08
N PRO A 361 -3.24 36.65 -8.33
CA PRO A 361 -3.12 36.91 -6.90
C PRO A 361 -2.77 35.68 -6.05
N LEU A 362 -2.93 34.47 -6.58
CA LEU A 362 -2.69 33.21 -5.86
C LEU A 362 -1.27 32.66 -6.06
N ILE A 363 -0.51 33.23 -6.98
CA ILE A 363 0.85 32.79 -7.35
C ILE A 363 1.94 33.81 -7.01
N THR A 364 1.55 35.02 -6.56
CA THR A 364 2.43 36.03 -5.95
C THR A 364 2.53 35.81 -4.45
#